data_AF-A0A7C1S6C8-F1
#
_entry.id   AF-A0A7C1S6C8-F1
#
_cell.length_a   1.000
_cell.length_b   1.000
_cell.length_c   1.000
_cell.angle_alpha   90.00
_cell.angle_beta   90.00
_cell.angle_gamma   90.00
#
_symmetry.space_group_name_H-M   'P 1'
#
loop_
_entity.id
_entity.type
_entity.pdbx_description
1 polymer ?
#
loop_
_entity_poly.entity_id
_entity_poly.type
_entity_poly.pdbx_seq_one_letter_code
_entity_poly.pdbx_strand_id
1 'polypeptide(L)'
;MEIKGKIKAVSGPRDHKGVMQIGFLLEEKDLWYNISDEEQLLNELKKSIVVKGAEIKFGYDKKTKVVSNLTLLSAPTENSDHDDITNFETLLSSAHKKFGSRLEIETEIVKDGQGNPFINFERKEALFKAKVSIMSETDSNTLQVFEAHGDATEGNVGDAIKPHFVRMAETRAISRALRWATNNATVAEEEKK
;
A
#
# COMPACT_ATOMS: atom_id res chain seq x y z
N MET A 1 -11.92 31.74 -7.94
CA MET A 1 -12.15 30.77 -9.04
C MET A 1 -12.57 29.46 -8.45
N GLU A 2 -13.42 28.70 -9.13
CA GLU A 2 -13.81 27.37 -8.68
C GLU A 2 -12.78 26.34 -9.14
N ILE A 3 -12.39 25.43 -8.24
CA ILE A 3 -11.45 24.34 -8.50
C ILE A 3 -12.11 23.04 -8.08
N LYS A 4 -11.98 22.04 -8.94
CA LYS A 4 -12.39 20.66 -8.70
C LYS A 4 -11.15 19.77 -8.89
N GLY A 5 -11.02 18.73 -8.08
CA GLY A 5 -10.00 17.71 -8.30
C GLY A 5 -9.96 16.66 -7.21
N LYS A 6 -9.22 15.58 -7.50
CA LYS A 6 -8.95 14.50 -6.57
C LYS A 6 -7.72 14.81 -5.73
N ILE A 7 -7.81 14.58 -4.41
CA ILE A 7 -6.72 14.85 -3.47
C ILE A 7 -5.63 13.77 -3.61
N LYS A 8 -4.41 14.21 -3.94
CA LYS A 8 -3.21 13.36 -4.03
C LYS A 8 -2.52 13.19 -2.68
N ALA A 9 -2.45 14.25 -1.89
CA ALA A 9 -1.76 14.26 -0.60
C ALA A 9 -2.39 15.28 0.36
N VAL A 10 -2.28 15.01 1.66
CA VAL A 10 -2.75 15.87 2.75
C VAL A 10 -1.63 16.03 3.78
N SER A 11 -1.51 17.21 4.38
CA SER A 11 -0.53 17.53 5.42
C SER A 11 -1.18 18.34 6.54
N GLY A 12 -0.68 18.17 7.77
CA GLY A 12 -1.22 18.83 8.97
C GLY A 12 -2.35 18.03 9.64
N PRO A 13 -3.08 18.63 10.61
CA PRO A 13 -2.95 20.02 11.05
C PRO A 13 -1.57 20.32 11.62
N ARG A 14 -1.05 21.51 11.34
CA ARG A 14 0.24 21.98 11.87
C ARG A 14 0.25 23.49 12.01
N ASP A 15 0.99 23.99 12.99
CA ASP A 15 1.28 25.41 13.10
C ASP A 15 2.23 25.85 11.98
N HIS A 16 1.90 26.96 11.33
CA HIS A 16 2.83 27.67 10.48
C HIS A 16 2.76 29.16 10.77
N LYS A 17 3.80 29.67 11.44
CA LYS A 17 3.92 31.09 11.81
C LYS A 17 2.77 31.57 12.69
N GLY A 18 2.31 30.73 13.63
CA GLY A 18 1.24 31.08 14.57
C GLY A 18 -0.17 30.91 14.01
N VAL A 19 -0.31 30.29 12.83
CA VAL A 19 -1.58 29.98 12.20
C VAL A 19 -1.67 28.47 12.00
N MET A 20 -2.65 27.84 12.63
CA MET A 20 -2.97 26.43 12.42
C MET A 20 -3.55 26.23 11.02
N GLN A 21 -3.03 25.24 10.30
CA GLN A 21 -3.49 24.95 8.95
C GLN A 21 -3.35 23.48 8.56
N ILE A 22 -4.21 23.06 7.63
CA ILE A 22 -4.06 21.83 6.84
C ILE A 22 -3.74 22.19 5.40
N GLY A 23 -2.86 21.41 4.78
CA GLY A 23 -2.51 21.54 3.37
C GLY A 23 -3.02 20.33 2.59
N PHE A 24 -3.40 20.53 1.33
CA PHE A 24 -3.69 19.43 0.41
C PHE A 24 -3.21 19.73 -1.02
N LEU A 25 -2.94 18.65 -1.76
CA LEU A 25 -2.44 18.66 -3.14
C LEU A 25 -3.45 17.92 -4.03
N LEU A 26 -3.68 18.41 -5.25
CA LEU A 26 -4.55 17.72 -6.22
C LEU A 26 -3.72 16.88 -7.19
N GLU A 27 -4.27 15.80 -7.74
CA GLU A 27 -3.57 14.93 -8.71
C GLU A 27 -3.17 15.69 -9.99
N GLU A 28 -4.05 16.56 -10.48
CA GLU A 28 -3.87 17.30 -11.74
C GLU A 28 -2.99 18.56 -11.60
N LYS A 29 -2.64 18.95 -10.36
CA LYS A 29 -1.94 20.22 -10.09
C LYS A 29 -0.94 20.09 -8.97
N ASP A 30 0.31 20.41 -9.28
CA ASP A 30 1.40 20.41 -8.30
C ASP A 30 1.44 21.70 -7.45
N LEU A 31 0.27 22.09 -6.93
CA LEU A 31 0.08 23.29 -6.10
C LEU A 31 -0.58 22.90 -4.78
N TRP A 32 0.07 23.24 -3.67
CA TRP A 32 -0.51 23.10 -2.33
C TRP A 32 -1.56 24.18 -2.07
N TYR A 33 -2.73 23.74 -1.63
CA TYR A 33 -3.80 24.59 -1.11
C TYR A 33 -3.82 24.44 0.41
N ASN A 34 -4.04 25.54 1.13
CA ASN A 34 -4.08 25.53 2.59
C ASN A 34 -5.44 26.03 3.08
N ILE A 35 -5.90 25.42 4.17
CA ILE A 35 -7.06 25.85 4.95
C ILE A 35 -6.54 26.16 6.34
N SER A 36 -6.85 27.35 6.84
CA SER A 36 -6.47 27.80 8.18
C SER A 36 -7.72 27.98 9.01
N ASP A 37 -7.76 27.34 10.17
CA ASP A 37 -8.91 27.36 11.07
C ASP A 37 -8.49 26.89 12.48
N GLU A 38 -9.44 26.80 13.40
CA GLU A 38 -9.24 26.17 14.71
C GLU A 38 -8.88 24.69 14.57
N GLU A 39 -7.99 24.20 15.45
CA GLU A 39 -7.44 22.85 15.37
C GLU A 39 -8.53 21.75 15.37
N GLN A 40 -9.62 21.94 16.11
CA GLN A 40 -10.74 20.99 16.15
C GLN A 40 -11.41 20.88 14.77
N LEU A 41 -11.73 22.01 14.14
CA LEU A 41 -12.34 22.06 12.81
C LEU A 41 -11.41 21.49 11.74
N LEU A 42 -10.11 21.79 11.83
CA LEU A 42 -9.10 21.23 10.92
C LEU A 42 -9.01 19.70 11.04
N ASN A 43 -9.12 19.16 12.25
CA ASN A 43 -9.14 17.73 12.48
C ASN A 43 -10.42 17.07 11.92
N GLU A 44 -11.57 17.72 12.04
CA GLU A 44 -12.82 17.24 11.43
C GLU A 44 -12.77 17.26 9.90
N LEU A 45 -12.25 18.35 9.32
CA LEU A 45 -12.06 18.47 7.88
C LEU A 45 -11.13 17.37 7.34
N LYS A 46 -10.02 17.10 8.02
CA LYS A 46 -9.07 16.05 7.65
C LYS A 46 -9.68 14.64 7.74
N LYS A 47 -10.67 14.41 8.60
CA LYS A 47 -11.35 13.11 8.73
C LYS A 47 -12.47 12.90 7.72
N SER A 48 -13.10 13.98 7.25
CA SER A 48 -14.36 13.90 6.50
C SER A 48 -14.25 14.32 5.03
N ILE A 49 -13.53 15.40 4.73
CA ILE A 49 -13.55 16.04 3.41
C ILE A 49 -12.15 16.10 2.79
N VAL A 50 -11.15 16.54 3.55
CA VAL A 50 -9.76 16.69 3.09
C VAL A 50 -9.00 15.39 3.36
N VAL A 51 -9.41 14.33 2.64
CA VAL A 51 -8.85 12.98 2.75
C VAL A 51 -8.17 12.61 1.43
N LYS A 52 -7.03 11.91 1.49
CA LYS A 52 -6.36 11.40 0.29
C LYS A 52 -7.34 10.54 -0.53
N GLY A 53 -7.38 10.77 -1.85
CA GLY A 53 -8.27 10.07 -2.76
C GLY A 53 -9.71 10.61 -2.85
N ALA A 54 -10.11 11.53 -1.96
CA ALA A 54 -11.41 12.20 -2.07
C ALA A 54 -11.45 13.14 -3.28
N GLU A 55 -12.59 13.23 -3.95
CA GLU A 55 -12.84 14.24 -4.97
C GLU A 55 -13.56 15.42 -4.33
N ILE A 56 -12.96 16.60 -4.41
CA ILE A 56 -13.46 17.80 -3.75
C ILE A 56 -13.68 18.94 -4.74
N LYS A 57 -14.51 19.87 -4.31
CA LYS A 57 -14.82 21.13 -4.99
C LYS A 57 -14.63 22.29 -4.02
N PHE A 58 -13.97 23.35 -4.44
CA PHE A 58 -13.76 24.54 -3.59
C PHE A 58 -13.57 25.81 -4.41
N GLY A 59 -13.88 26.95 -3.79
CA GLY A 59 -13.50 28.26 -4.25
C GLY A 59 -12.07 28.60 -3.79
N TYR A 60 -11.24 29.08 -4.72
CA TYR A 60 -9.89 29.54 -4.45
C TYR A 60 -9.68 30.98 -4.93
N ASP A 61 -9.22 31.85 -4.04
CA ASP A 61 -8.78 33.19 -4.40
C ASP A 61 -7.26 33.22 -4.58
N LYS A 62 -6.80 33.48 -5.82
CA LYS A 62 -5.38 33.53 -6.16
C LYS A 62 -4.63 34.68 -5.45
N LYS A 63 -5.32 35.77 -5.11
CA LYS A 63 -4.70 36.95 -4.48
C LYS A 63 -4.43 36.70 -3.00
N THR A 64 -5.41 36.15 -2.30
CA THR A 64 -5.34 35.91 -0.85
C THR A 64 -4.86 34.50 -0.49
N LYS A 65 -4.82 33.58 -1.48
CA LYS A 65 -4.50 32.14 -1.32
C LYS A 65 -5.47 31.41 -0.39
N VAL A 66 -6.70 31.91 -0.26
CA VAL A 66 -7.72 31.37 0.62
C VAL A 66 -8.59 30.34 -0.11
N VAL A 67 -8.87 29.23 0.58
CA VAL A 67 -9.85 28.21 0.19
C VAL A 67 -11.20 28.53 0.86
N SER A 68 -12.28 28.42 0.10
CA SER A 68 -13.67 28.70 0.54
C SER A 68 -14.62 27.68 -0.08
N ASN A 69 -15.83 27.53 0.48
CA ASN A 69 -16.89 26.66 -0.06
C ASN A 69 -16.42 25.22 -0.38
N LEU A 70 -15.61 24.64 0.51
CA LEU A 70 -15.10 23.29 0.36
C LEU A 70 -16.24 22.28 0.48
N THR A 71 -16.43 21.47 -0.56
CA THR A 71 -17.48 20.47 -0.68
C THR A 71 -16.89 19.15 -1.12
N LEU A 72 -17.30 18.06 -0.47
CA LEU A 72 -16.99 16.69 -0.88
C LEU A 72 -17.91 16.31 -2.06
N LEU A 73 -17.33 15.88 -3.18
CA LEU A 73 -18.07 15.36 -4.33
C LEU A 73 -18.16 13.84 -4.32
N SER A 74 -17.05 13.18 -3.98
CA SER A 74 -17.01 11.73 -3.76
C SER A 74 -16.02 11.39 -2.67
N ALA A 75 -16.43 10.48 -1.78
CA ALA A 75 -15.53 9.92 -0.77
C ALA A 75 -14.38 9.16 -1.46
N PRO A 76 -13.21 9.04 -0.81
CA PRO A 76 -12.19 8.13 -1.30
C PRO A 76 -12.82 6.75 -1.53
N THR A 77 -12.61 6.16 -2.69
CA THR A 77 -12.79 4.70 -2.83
C THR A 77 -11.96 4.07 -1.73
N GLU A 78 -12.59 3.26 -0.85
CA GLU A 78 -11.98 2.61 0.31
C GLU A 78 -10.60 2.05 -0.05
N ASN A 79 -9.58 2.87 0.17
CA ASN A 79 -8.21 2.46 0.31
C ASN A 79 -7.83 3.11 1.63
N SER A 80 -8.25 2.43 2.70
CA SER A 80 -7.81 2.67 4.07
C SER A 80 -6.35 3.08 4.08
N ASP A 81 -5.98 4.00 4.97
CA ASP A 81 -4.63 4.50 5.29
C ASP A 81 -3.58 3.40 5.66
N HIS A 82 -3.82 2.14 5.30
CA HIS A 82 -2.81 1.13 5.02
C HIS A 82 -2.26 1.33 3.59
N ASP A 83 -1.45 2.38 3.39
CA ASP A 83 -0.71 2.65 2.14
C ASP A 83 0.31 1.52 1.78
N ASP A 84 0.16 0.29 2.28
CA ASP A 84 1.12 -0.80 2.07
C ASP A 84 0.54 -2.23 2.09
N ILE A 85 -0.79 -2.40 2.11
CA ILE A 85 -1.42 -3.73 2.10
C ILE A 85 -2.22 -3.91 0.81
N THR A 86 -1.51 -4.14 -0.30
CA THR A 86 -2.14 -4.83 -1.44
C THR A 86 -2.60 -6.19 -0.95
N ASN A 87 -3.92 -6.43 -0.91
CA ASN A 87 -4.46 -7.74 -0.60
C ASN A 87 -3.97 -8.76 -1.67
N PHE A 88 -3.86 -10.03 -1.28
CA PHE A 88 -3.25 -11.06 -2.12
C PHE A 88 -3.90 -11.14 -3.51
N GLU A 89 -5.23 -11.08 -3.57
CA GLU A 89 -6.01 -11.17 -4.81
C GLU A 89 -5.73 -10.00 -5.77
N THR A 90 -5.65 -8.78 -5.25
CA THR A 90 -5.35 -7.58 -6.06
C THR A 90 -3.92 -7.67 -6.60
N LEU A 91 -2.97 -8.13 -5.79
CA LEU A 91 -1.58 -8.27 -6.19
C LEU A 91 -1.40 -9.33 -7.27
N LEU A 92 -2.04 -10.49 -7.08
CA LEU A 92 -2.03 -11.59 -8.04
C LEU A 92 -2.70 -11.18 -9.36
N SER A 93 -3.87 -10.53 -9.29
CA SER A 93 -4.57 -10.01 -10.46
C SER A 93 -3.75 -8.97 -11.22
N SER A 94 -3.07 -8.07 -10.49
CA SER A 94 -2.17 -7.07 -11.09
C SER A 94 -0.97 -7.72 -11.76
N ALA A 95 -0.39 -8.76 -11.16
CA ALA A 95 0.71 -9.52 -11.74
C ALA A 95 0.29 -10.25 -13.02
N HIS A 96 -0.87 -10.94 -13.02
CA HIS A 96 -1.40 -11.57 -14.23
C HIS A 96 -1.73 -10.56 -15.33
N LYS A 97 -2.28 -9.39 -14.98
CA LYS A 97 -2.54 -8.33 -15.95
C LYS A 97 -1.25 -7.76 -16.55
N LYS A 98 -0.19 -7.62 -15.75
CA LYS A 98 1.10 -7.03 -16.16
C LYS A 98 1.96 -8.00 -16.96
N PHE A 99 2.00 -9.27 -16.58
CA PHE A 99 2.93 -10.26 -17.12
C PHE A 99 2.26 -11.32 -18.00
N GLY A 100 0.94 -11.53 -17.87
CA GLY A 100 0.19 -12.48 -18.67
C GLY A 100 0.75 -13.90 -18.58
N SER A 101 0.92 -14.55 -19.73
CA SER A 101 1.48 -15.90 -19.87
C SER A 101 2.98 -15.99 -19.56
N ARG A 102 3.66 -14.88 -19.31
CA ARG A 102 5.09 -14.84 -18.97
C ARG A 102 5.36 -15.05 -17.48
N LEU A 103 4.31 -15.09 -16.66
CA LEU A 103 4.39 -15.24 -15.21
C LEU A 103 4.26 -16.71 -14.81
N GLU A 104 5.24 -17.18 -14.04
CA GLU A 104 5.21 -18.48 -13.38
C GLU A 104 5.46 -18.29 -11.88
N ILE A 105 4.72 -19.02 -11.06
CA ILE A 105 4.81 -18.96 -9.60
C ILE A 105 4.97 -20.38 -9.09
N GLU A 106 6.07 -20.64 -8.41
CA GLU A 106 6.37 -21.91 -7.75
C GLU A 106 6.48 -21.68 -6.24
N THR A 107 6.01 -22.63 -5.44
CA THR A 107 6.16 -22.61 -3.99
C THR A 107 6.77 -23.91 -3.49
N GLU A 108 7.60 -23.82 -2.47
CA GLU A 108 8.17 -24.99 -1.79
C GLU A 108 8.23 -24.77 -0.28
N ILE A 109 8.10 -25.86 0.47
CA ILE A 109 8.36 -25.85 1.91
C ILE A 109 9.87 -25.76 2.12
N VAL A 110 10.31 -24.78 2.91
CA VAL A 110 11.73 -24.63 3.26
C VAL A 110 12.18 -25.84 4.08
N LYS A 111 13.39 -26.32 3.86
CA LYS A 111 13.97 -27.43 4.61
C LYS A 111 14.93 -26.94 5.69
N ASP A 112 15.01 -27.67 6.80
CA ASP A 112 16.03 -27.43 7.83
C ASP A 112 17.43 -27.88 7.37
N GLY A 113 18.44 -27.69 8.22
CA GLY A 113 19.83 -28.08 7.93
C GLY A 113 20.05 -29.60 7.76
N GLN A 114 19.04 -30.40 8.05
CA GLN A 114 19.02 -31.86 7.93
C GLN A 114 18.15 -32.32 6.75
N GLY A 115 17.52 -31.40 6.02
CA GLY A 115 16.67 -31.69 4.86
C GLY A 115 15.20 -31.99 5.18
N ASN A 116 14.77 -31.85 6.44
CA ASN A 116 13.36 -32.04 6.82
C ASN A 116 12.54 -30.79 6.49
N PRO A 117 11.25 -30.93 6.10
CA PRO A 117 10.39 -29.77 5.87
C PRO A 117 10.18 -28.96 7.15
N PHE A 118 10.32 -27.64 7.06
CA PHE A 118 10.10 -26.68 8.13
C PHE A 118 8.59 -26.47 8.34
N ILE A 119 7.98 -27.49 8.95
CA ILE A 119 6.57 -27.51 9.33
C ILE A 119 6.41 -28.21 10.68
N ASN A 120 5.72 -27.55 11.60
CA ASN A 120 5.38 -28.08 12.91
C ASN A 120 3.89 -27.93 13.16
N PHE A 121 3.15 -29.05 13.17
CA PHE A 121 1.71 -29.05 13.36
C PHE A 121 1.26 -28.79 14.80
N GLU A 122 2.07 -29.16 15.79
CA GLU A 122 1.76 -28.94 17.20
C GLU A 122 1.88 -27.47 17.57
N ARG A 123 2.98 -26.83 17.13
CA ARG A 123 3.26 -25.40 17.32
C ARG A 123 2.60 -24.51 16.27
N LYS A 124 1.96 -25.12 15.24
CA LYS A 124 1.40 -24.46 14.04
C LYS A 124 2.36 -23.47 13.40
N GLU A 125 3.55 -23.96 13.06
CA GLU A 125 4.61 -23.19 12.43
C GLU A 125 4.88 -23.74 11.03
N ALA A 126 5.00 -22.87 10.03
CA ALA A 126 5.39 -23.25 8.68
C ALA A 126 6.24 -22.15 8.04
N LEU A 127 7.20 -22.55 7.22
CA LEU A 127 8.01 -21.66 6.40
C LEU A 127 8.00 -22.13 4.94
N PHE A 128 7.59 -21.25 4.06
CA PHE A 128 7.57 -21.47 2.61
C PHE A 128 8.51 -20.49 1.91
N LYS A 129 9.00 -20.92 0.76
CA LYS A 129 9.66 -20.08 -0.22
C LYS A 129 8.78 -20.03 -1.47
N ALA A 130 8.61 -18.85 -2.04
CA ALA A 130 8.00 -18.66 -3.34
C ALA A 130 9.05 -18.14 -4.32
N LYS A 131 8.98 -18.64 -5.55
CA LYS A 131 9.78 -18.21 -6.68
C LYS A 131 8.84 -17.74 -7.78
N VAL A 132 8.97 -16.46 -8.13
CA VAL A 132 8.23 -15.82 -9.21
C VAL A 132 9.19 -15.63 -10.38
N SER A 133 8.91 -16.33 -11.48
CA SER A 133 9.69 -16.25 -12.71
C SER A 133 8.92 -15.46 -13.76
N ILE A 134 9.59 -14.49 -14.40
CA ILE A 134 9.00 -13.63 -15.42
C ILE A 134 9.88 -13.67 -16.66
N MET A 135 9.34 -14.20 -17.76
CA MET A 135 10.03 -14.17 -19.05
C MET A 135 10.05 -12.73 -19.59
N SER A 136 11.18 -12.27 -20.10
CA SER A 136 11.30 -10.95 -20.71
C SER A 136 10.43 -10.83 -21.96
N GLU A 137 9.87 -9.65 -22.20
CA GLU A 137 9.09 -9.35 -23.41
C GLU A 137 9.97 -9.23 -24.65
N THR A 138 11.21 -8.79 -24.48
CA THR A 138 12.11 -8.45 -25.59
C THR A 138 13.13 -9.53 -25.89
N ASP A 139 13.37 -10.46 -24.95
CA ASP A 139 14.33 -11.55 -25.10
C ASP A 139 13.82 -12.82 -24.41
N SER A 140 13.40 -13.80 -25.21
CA SER A 140 12.89 -15.08 -24.72
C SER A 140 13.93 -15.95 -24.01
N ASN A 141 15.20 -15.56 -23.98
CA ASN A 141 16.25 -16.23 -23.21
C ASN A 141 16.50 -15.57 -21.84
N THR A 142 15.88 -14.41 -21.57
CA THR A 142 16.05 -13.68 -20.32
C THR A 142 14.90 -13.98 -19.36
N LEU A 143 15.22 -14.67 -18.27
CA LEU A 143 14.30 -14.97 -17.17
C LEU A 143 14.64 -14.11 -15.94
N GLN A 144 13.69 -13.29 -15.50
CA GLN A 144 13.78 -12.58 -14.23
C GLN A 144 13.19 -13.43 -13.12
N VAL A 145 13.92 -13.60 -12.02
CA VAL A 145 13.50 -14.43 -10.89
C VAL A 145 13.46 -13.59 -9.63
N PHE A 146 12.31 -13.62 -8.95
CA PHE A 146 12.09 -12.97 -7.67
C PHE A 146 11.72 -14.02 -6.64
N GLU A 147 12.42 -14.03 -5.51
CA GLU A 147 12.19 -15.01 -4.46
C GLU A 147 11.85 -14.33 -3.15
N ALA A 148 10.98 -14.95 -2.37
CA ALA A 148 10.70 -14.49 -1.01
C ALA A 148 10.25 -15.64 -0.12
N HIS A 149 10.44 -15.44 1.18
CA HIS A 149 10.01 -16.37 2.21
C HIS A 149 8.71 -15.89 2.85
N GLY A 150 7.86 -16.84 3.25
CA GLY A 150 6.62 -16.62 3.96
C GLY A 150 6.53 -17.54 5.17
N ASP A 151 6.40 -16.94 6.34
CA ASP A 151 6.34 -17.64 7.61
C ASP A 151 4.94 -17.48 8.23
N ALA A 152 4.48 -18.49 8.95
CA ALA A 152 3.30 -18.41 9.80
C ALA A 152 3.54 -19.17 11.09
N THR A 153 3.23 -18.53 12.21
CA THR A 153 3.28 -19.09 13.57
C THR A 153 2.04 -18.64 14.34
N GLU A 154 1.65 -19.34 15.40
CA GLU A 154 0.52 -18.90 16.23
C GLU A 154 0.69 -17.48 16.81
N GLY A 155 1.94 -17.03 16.96
CA GLY A 155 2.26 -15.69 17.47
C GLY A 155 2.18 -14.58 16.42
N ASN A 156 2.12 -14.91 15.13
CA ASN A 156 2.11 -13.92 14.05
C ASN A 156 0.88 -14.02 13.12
N VAL A 157 -0.09 -14.86 13.46
CA VAL A 157 -1.39 -14.98 12.78
C VAL A 157 -2.55 -14.82 13.77
N GLY A 158 -3.67 -14.25 13.32
CA GLY A 158 -4.89 -14.15 14.13
C GLY A 158 -5.55 -15.50 14.39
N ASP A 159 -6.41 -15.60 15.40
CA ASP A 159 -7.02 -16.86 15.85
C ASP A 159 -7.77 -17.61 14.74
N ALA A 160 -8.47 -16.89 13.87
CA ALA A 160 -9.17 -17.48 12.72
C ALA A 160 -8.23 -18.11 11.67
N ILE A 161 -6.96 -17.70 11.64
CA ILE A 161 -5.96 -18.16 10.67
C ILE A 161 -5.10 -19.30 11.21
N LYS A 162 -5.01 -19.46 12.54
CA LYS A 162 -4.27 -20.55 13.19
C LYS A 162 -4.52 -21.94 12.59
N PRO A 163 -5.78 -22.39 12.32
CA PRO A 163 -6.00 -23.70 11.69
C PRO A 163 -5.52 -23.79 10.24
N HIS A 164 -5.14 -22.68 9.62
CA HIS A 164 -4.74 -22.55 8.22
C HIS A 164 -3.31 -22.00 8.07
N PHE A 165 -2.45 -22.17 9.10
CA PHE A 165 -1.09 -21.61 9.14
C PHE A 165 -0.23 -22.00 7.92
N VAL A 166 -0.37 -23.22 7.40
CA VAL A 166 0.34 -23.68 6.19
C VAL A 166 -0.02 -22.82 4.97
N ARG A 167 -1.33 -22.63 4.72
CA ARG A 167 -1.82 -21.79 3.62
C ARG A 167 -1.40 -20.34 3.80
N MET A 168 -1.34 -19.86 5.04
CA MET A 168 -0.91 -18.50 5.34
C MET A 168 0.57 -18.28 5.04
N ALA A 169 1.44 -19.22 5.44
CA ALA A 169 2.86 -19.17 5.14
C ALA A 169 3.11 -19.15 3.62
N GLU A 170 2.45 -20.05 2.88
CA GLU A 170 2.52 -20.11 1.43
C GLU A 170 2.05 -18.79 0.77
N THR A 171 0.87 -18.29 1.16
CA THR A 171 0.31 -17.05 0.62
C THR A 171 1.23 -15.85 0.88
N ARG A 172 1.83 -15.77 2.09
CA ARG A 172 2.80 -14.72 2.44
C ARG A 172 4.05 -14.79 1.58
N ALA A 173 4.55 -15.98 1.28
CA ALA A 173 5.72 -16.17 0.42
C ALA A 173 5.42 -15.63 -0.98
N ILE A 174 4.29 -16.04 -1.57
CA ILE A 174 3.85 -15.57 -2.89
C ILE A 174 3.65 -14.05 -2.89
N SER A 175 2.95 -13.49 -1.89
CA SER A 175 2.74 -12.05 -1.77
C SER A 175 4.04 -11.27 -1.77
N ARG A 176 5.02 -11.69 -0.97
CA ARG A 176 6.30 -11.00 -0.86
C ARG A 176 7.10 -11.08 -2.16
N ALA A 177 7.12 -12.24 -2.83
CA ALA A 177 7.78 -12.40 -4.13
C ALA A 177 7.12 -11.56 -5.22
N LEU A 178 5.78 -11.53 -5.26
CA LEU A 178 5.03 -10.71 -6.21
C LEU A 178 5.20 -9.21 -5.96
N ARG A 179 5.37 -8.75 -4.71
CA ARG A 179 5.68 -7.35 -4.42
C ARG A 179 6.99 -6.91 -5.08
N TRP A 180 8.04 -7.74 -4.98
CA TRP A 180 9.30 -7.50 -5.68
C TRP A 180 9.10 -7.45 -7.19
N ALA A 181 8.44 -8.46 -7.75
CA ALA A 181 8.19 -8.57 -9.18
C ALA A 181 7.36 -7.38 -9.74
N THR A 182 6.38 -6.90 -8.97
CA THR A 182 5.49 -5.82 -9.40
C THR A 182 6.04 -4.42 -9.12
N ASN A 183 7.20 -4.32 -8.46
CA ASN A 183 7.76 -3.07 -7.92
C ASN A 183 6.82 -2.36 -6.94
N ASN A 184 5.99 -3.15 -6.23
CA ASN A 184 5.15 -2.71 -5.11
C ASN A 184 5.83 -3.05 -3.76
N ALA A 185 7.14 -3.32 -3.79
CA ALA A 185 7.93 -3.59 -2.60
C ALA A 185 8.35 -2.25 -1.97
N THR A 186 7.48 -1.70 -1.15
CA THR A 186 7.81 -0.62 -0.22
C THR A 186 8.52 -1.25 0.98
N VAL A 187 9.81 -0.95 1.16
CA VAL A 187 10.55 -1.22 2.40
C VAL A 187 11.44 -0.02 2.71
N ALA A 188 11.57 0.29 4.01
CA ALA A 188 11.97 1.56 4.62
C ALA A 188 13.44 1.98 4.45
N GLU A 189 13.69 3.26 4.80
CA GLU A 189 14.98 3.96 4.83
C GLU A 189 16.00 3.26 5.76
N GLU A 190 17.22 3.05 5.26
CA GLU A 190 18.35 2.49 6.03
C GLU A 190 18.77 3.42 7.18
N GLU A 191 19.25 2.84 8.29
CA GLU A 191 19.67 3.57 9.50
C GLU A 191 20.60 4.77 9.19
N LYS A 192 20.19 5.97 9.63
CA LYS A 192 21.15 7.07 9.80
C LYS A 192 22.00 6.76 11.04
N LYS A 193 23.31 6.72 10.81
CA LYS A 193 24.39 6.51 11.80
C LYS A 193 24.18 7.18 13.15
#